data_AF-A0A435SZQ4-F1
#
_entry.id   AF-A0A435SZQ4-F1
#
_cell.length_a   1.000
_cell.length_b   1.000
_cell.length_c   1.000
_cell.angle_alpha   90.00
_cell.angle_beta   90.00
_cell.angle_gamma   90.00
#
_symmetry.space_group_name_H-M   'P 1'
#
loop_
_entity.id
_entity.type
_entity.pdbx_description
1 polymer ?
#
loop_
_entity_poly.entity_id
_entity_poly.type
_entity_poly.pdbx_seq_one_letter_code
_entity_poly.pdbx_strand_id
1 'polypeptide(L)'
;MFRTSDIVLIAVMVAVAALTYKAKREAEEQLAAVQKIHAQIRYEEDTIDLLKADWSLLTQPSRLQKLAELYKSQLELEPVSARQIGGVGDLPAKSLDI
;
A
#
# COMPACT_ATOMS: atom_id res chain seq x y z
N MET A 1 48.84 -47.23 -2.78
CA MET A 1 48.53 -46.85 -4.18
C MET A 1 47.10 -46.37 -4.21
N PHE A 2 46.87 -45.05 -4.25
CA PHE A 2 45.54 -44.49 -4.48
C PHE A 2 45.09 -44.94 -5.87
N ARG A 3 43.92 -45.59 -5.95
CA ARG A 3 43.36 -45.98 -7.24
C ARG A 3 42.64 -44.77 -7.83
N THR A 4 42.62 -44.66 -9.15
CA THR A 4 41.89 -43.61 -9.86
C THR A 4 40.42 -43.51 -9.44
N SER A 5 39.83 -44.63 -9.00
CA SER A 5 38.49 -44.70 -8.40
C SER A 5 38.32 -43.84 -7.14
N ASP A 6 39.33 -43.79 -6.26
CA ASP A 6 39.22 -43.09 -4.98
C ASP A 6 39.19 -41.57 -5.20
N ILE A 7 39.96 -41.08 -6.18
CA ILE A 7 39.98 -39.68 -6.58
C ILE A 7 38.63 -39.28 -7.19
N VAL A 8 38.03 -40.14 -8.02
CA VAL A 8 36.70 -39.89 -8.60
C VAL A 8 35.63 -39.84 -7.51
N LEU A 9 35.65 -40.78 -6.55
CA LEU A 9 34.70 -40.78 -5.43
C LEU A 9 34.80 -39.51 -4.58
N ILE A 10 36.01 -39.07 -4.25
CA ILE A 10 36.23 -37.83 -3.50
C ILE A 10 35.73 -36.62 -4.30
N ALA A 11 36.01 -36.56 -5.60
CA ALA A 11 35.55 -35.46 -6.46
C ALA A 11 34.02 -35.39 -6.51
N VAL A 12 33.33 -36.53 -6.63
CA VAL A 12 31.86 -36.59 -6.58
C VAL A 12 31.34 -36.14 -5.22
N MET A 13 31.95 -36.59 -4.12
CA MET A 13 31.54 -36.19 -2.77
C MET A 13 31.66 -34.68 -2.57
N VAL A 14 32.78 -34.08 -2.99
CA VAL A 14 33.00 -32.63 -2.91
C VAL A 14 32.02 -31.87 -3.80
N ALA A 15 31.72 -32.38 -5.00
CA ALA A 15 30.76 -31.75 -5.90
C ALA A 15 29.35 -31.71 -5.29
N VAL A 16 28.88 -32.83 -4.71
CA VAL A 16 27.58 -32.89 -4.03
C VAL A 16 27.54 -31.92 -2.85
N ALA A 17 28.58 -31.91 -2.00
CA ALA A 17 28.65 -30.99 -0.87
C ALA A 17 28.63 -29.52 -1.30
N ALA A 18 29.35 -29.16 -2.37
CA ALA A 18 29.36 -27.82 -2.92
C ALA A 18 27.97 -27.40 -3.46
N LEU A 19 27.26 -28.30 -4.14
CA LEU A 19 25.89 -28.04 -4.61
C LEU A 19 24.92 -27.81 -3.45
N THR A 20 24.97 -28.65 -2.41
CA THR A 20 24.11 -28.49 -1.22
C THR A 20 24.38 -27.17 -0.51
N TYR A 21 25.66 -26.80 -0.37
CA TYR A 21 26.03 -25.53 0.24
C TYR A 21 25.54 -24.33 -0.57
N LYS A 22 25.72 -24.35 -1.90
CA LYS A 22 25.21 -23.30 -2.78
C LYS A 22 23.70 -23.16 -2.69
N ALA A 23 22.96 -24.27 -2.80
CA ALA A 23 21.51 -24.27 -2.73
C ALA A 23 21.00 -23.72 -1.39
N LYS A 24 21.63 -24.13 -0.28
CA LYS A 24 21.31 -23.58 1.06
C LYS A 24 21.57 -22.08 1.11
N ARG A 25 22.71 -21.63 0.57
CA ARG A 25 23.11 -20.22 0.63
C ARG A 25 22.20 -19.31 -0.20
N GLU A 26 21.86 -19.74 -1.40
CA GLU A 26 20.91 -19.03 -2.25
C GLU A 26 19.54 -18.92 -1.57
N ALA A 27 19.07 -19.98 -0.92
CA ALA A 27 17.82 -19.94 -0.15
C ALA A 27 17.87 -18.96 1.03
N GLU A 28 18.99 -18.94 1.78
CA GLU A 28 19.19 -18.00 2.90
C GLU A 28 19.22 -16.53 2.44
N GLU A 29 19.88 -16.24 1.30
CA GLU A 29 19.96 -14.88 0.74
C GLU A 29 18.58 -14.37 0.29
N GLN A 30 17.81 -15.20 -0.40
CA GLN A 30 16.45 -14.84 -0.81
C GLN A 30 15.52 -14.66 0.39
N LEU A 31 15.64 -15.50 1.42
CA LEU A 31 14.86 -15.36 2.64
C LEU A 31 15.17 -14.04 3.35
N ALA A 32 16.43 -13.63 3.42
CA ALA A 32 16.82 -12.35 4.01
C ALA A 32 16.22 -11.15 3.24
N ALA A 33 16.20 -11.21 1.90
CA ALA A 33 15.57 -10.19 1.08
C ALA A 33 14.06 -10.10 1.32
N VAL A 34 13.36 -11.24 1.37
CA VAL A 34 11.91 -11.30 1.64
C VAL A 34 11.60 -10.75 3.04
N GLN A 35 12.39 -11.10 4.05
CA GLN A 35 12.22 -10.59 5.41
C GLN A 35 12.39 -9.06 5.48
N LYS A 36 13.38 -8.52 4.76
CA LYS A 36 13.59 -7.07 4.66
C LYS A 36 12.38 -6.37 4.05
N ILE A 37 11.84 -6.89 2.95
CA ILE A 37 10.66 -6.34 2.30
C ILE A 37 9.44 -6.39 3.22
N HIS A 38 9.20 -7.52 3.91
CA HIS A 38 8.10 -7.62 4.88
C HIS A 38 8.23 -6.64 6.05
N ALA A 39 9.46 -6.37 6.50
CA ALA A 39 9.68 -5.36 7.54
C ALA A 39 9.35 -3.95 7.05
N GLN A 40 9.68 -3.63 5.80
CA GLN A 40 9.33 -2.35 5.18
C GLN A 40 7.81 -2.20 5.01
N ILE A 41 7.13 -3.24 4.51
CA ILE A 41 5.67 -3.24 4.35
C ILE A 41 4.97 -2.96 5.68
N ARG A 42 5.35 -3.68 6.76
CA ARG A 42 4.74 -3.45 8.08
C ARG A 42 4.95 -2.02 8.58
N TYR A 43 6.15 -1.47 8.38
CA TYR A 43 6.42 -0.08 8.76
C TYR A 43 5.56 0.93 7.99
N GLU A 44 5.35 0.70 6.70
CA GLU A 44 4.46 1.53 5.89
C GLU A 44 2.99 1.38 6.30
N GLU A 45 2.53 0.16 6.59
CA GLU A 45 1.17 -0.10 7.10
C GLU A 45 0.92 0.64 8.41
N ASP A 46 1.85 0.55 9.38
CA ASP A 46 1.77 1.28 10.65
C ASP A 46 1.69 2.80 10.43
N THR A 47 2.46 3.32 9.46
CA THR A 47 2.46 4.74 9.10
C THR A 47 1.12 5.17 8.49
N ILE A 48 0.56 4.34 7.60
CA ILE A 48 -0.76 4.59 6.99
C ILE A 48 -1.85 4.62 8.06
N ASP A 49 -1.81 3.70 9.02
CA ASP A 49 -2.82 3.62 10.06
C ASP A 49 -2.76 4.82 11.01
N LEU A 50 -1.55 5.32 11.32
CA LEU A 50 -1.38 6.60 12.01
C LEU A 50 -2.00 7.76 11.22
N LEU A 51 -1.71 7.85 9.91
CA LEU A 51 -2.26 8.91 9.05
C LEU A 51 -3.78 8.84 8.91
N LYS A 52 -4.36 7.63 8.89
CA LYS A 52 -5.82 7.45 8.90
C LYS A 52 -6.44 7.93 10.21
N ALA A 53 -5.78 7.69 11.35
CA ALA A 53 -6.23 8.22 12.64
C ALA A 53 -6.24 9.75 12.64
N ASP A 54 -5.17 10.38 12.14
CA ASP A 54 -5.09 11.84 12.00
C ASP A 54 -6.15 12.37 11.03
N TRP A 55 -6.35 11.68 9.90
CA TRP A 55 -7.39 12.04 8.94
C TRP A 55 -8.79 12.01 9.57
N SER A 56 -9.08 10.98 10.37
CA SER A 56 -10.36 10.87 11.08
C SER A 56 -10.57 12.04 12.04
N LEU A 57 -9.53 12.48 12.74
CA LEU A 57 -9.59 13.66 13.61
C LEU A 57 -9.79 14.96 12.81
N LEU A 58 -9.08 15.11 11.68
CA LEU A 58 -9.16 16.30 10.84
C LEU A 58 -10.52 16.44 10.13
N THR A 59 -11.10 15.33 9.69
CA THR A 59 -12.38 15.27 8.99
C THR A 59 -13.60 15.16 9.90
N GLN A 60 -13.42 15.35 11.21
CA GLN A 60 -14.52 15.28 12.16
C GLN A 60 -15.61 16.32 11.79
N PRO A 61 -16.89 15.88 11.64
CA PRO A 61 -17.96 16.74 11.11
C PRO A 61 -18.19 17.99 11.97
N SER A 62 -18.01 17.88 13.29
CA SER A 62 -18.10 19.02 14.20
C SER A 62 -17.05 20.10 13.94
N ARG A 63 -15.81 19.72 13.56
CA ARG A 63 -14.76 20.67 13.17
C ARG A 63 -15.06 21.30 11.82
N LEU A 64 -15.46 20.49 10.84
CA LEU A 64 -15.83 20.98 9.50
C LEU A 64 -17.01 21.96 9.57
N GLN A 65 -18.03 21.67 10.38
CA GLN A 65 -19.19 22.54 10.54
C GLN A 65 -18.83 23.87 11.21
N LYS A 66 -17.98 23.85 12.25
CA LYS A 66 -17.43 25.08 12.85
C LYS A 66 -16.66 25.92 11.84
N LEU A 67 -15.84 25.27 10.99
CA LEU A 67 -15.07 25.96 9.97
C LEU A 67 -16.00 26.58 8.90
N ALA A 68 -17.01 25.82 8.45
CA ALA A 68 -18.01 26.29 7.49
C ALA A 68 -18.80 27.49 8.05
N GLU A 69 -19.16 27.46 9.33
CA GLU A 69 -19.86 28.58 9.98
C GLU A 69 -18.96 29.81 10.15
N LEU A 70 -17.69 29.61 10.52
CA LEU A 70 -16.73 30.70 10.69
C LEU A 70 -16.45 31.45 9.37
N TYR A 71 -16.38 30.74 8.26
CA TYR A 71 -16.16 31.33 6.94
C TYR A 71 -17.45 31.55 6.14
N LYS A 72 -18.62 31.43 6.77
CA LYS A 72 -19.93 31.56 6.10
C LYS A 72 -20.09 32.88 5.35
N SER A 73 -19.55 33.98 5.88
CA SER A 73 -19.62 35.30 5.25
C SER A 73 -18.73 35.46 4.00
N GLN A 74 -17.77 34.54 3.78
CA GLN A 74 -16.86 34.58 2.63
C GLN A 74 -17.23 33.53 1.59
N LEU A 75 -17.66 32.35 2.04
CA LEU A 75 -18.00 31.24 1.16
C LEU A 75 -19.46 31.23 0.73
N GLU A 76 -20.36 31.89 1.48
CA GLU A 76 -21.81 31.93 1.21
C GLU A 76 -22.43 30.53 1.00
N LEU A 77 -21.83 29.51 1.64
CA LEU A 77 -22.28 28.12 1.51
C LEU A 77 -23.55 27.90 2.30
N GLU A 78 -24.59 27.44 1.62
CA GLU A 78 -25.81 26.93 2.25
C GLU A 78 -25.83 25.39 2.24
N PRO A 79 -26.45 24.76 3.26
CA PRO A 79 -26.69 23.33 3.25
C PRO A 79 -27.48 22.93 2.01
N VAL A 80 -27.01 21.91 1.29
CA VAL A 80 -27.74 21.36 0.14
C VAL A 80 -29.11 20.87 0.61
N SER A 81 -30.16 21.42 0.01
CA SER A 81 -31.53 20.97 0.24
C SER A 81 -31.79 19.68 -0.54
N ALA A 82 -32.62 18.78 0.00
CA ALA A 82 -32.97 17.52 -0.68
C ALA A 82 -33.60 17.74 -2.07
N ARG A 83 -34.20 18.92 -2.32
CA ARG A 83 -34.79 19.31 -3.61
C ARG A 83 -33.74 19.62 -4.69
N GLN A 84 -32.50 19.89 -4.31
CA GLN A 84 -31.38 20.12 -5.24
C GLN A 84 -30.71 18.82 -5.69
N ILE A 85 -31.05 17.68 -5.08
CA ILE A 85 -30.54 16.35 -5.45
C ILE A 85 -31.54 15.74 -6.45
N GLY A 86 -31.25 15.87 -7.74
CA GLY A 86 -32.08 15.35 -8.84
C GLY A 86 -31.25 14.58 -9.86
N GLY A 87 -31.91 13.76 -10.68
CA GLY A 87 -31.29 13.07 -11.80
C GLY A 87 -31.09 13.99 -13.01
N VAL A 88 -30.30 13.57 -13.98
CA VAL A 88 -30.08 14.33 -15.24
C VAL A 88 -31.41 14.60 -15.98
N GLY A 89 -32.45 13.77 -15.77
CA GLY A 89 -33.79 13.97 -16.31
C GLY A 89 -34.65 15.04 -15.60
N ASP A 90 -34.25 15.50 -14.40
CA ASP A 90 -34.91 16.58 -13.67
C ASP A 90 -34.35 17.97 -14.04
N LEU A 91 -33.33 18.02 -14.89
CA LEU A 91 -32.74 19.26 -15.39
C LEU A 91 -33.68 19.89 -16.42
N PRO A 92 -33.99 21.19 -16.30
CA PRO A 92 -34.77 21.88 -17.33
C PRO A 92 -34.03 21.83 -18.66
N ALA A 93 -34.75 21.52 -19.74
CA ALA A 93 -34.18 21.53 -21.09
C ALA A 93 -33.59 22.92 -21.36
N LYS A 94 -32.32 22.96 -21.79
CA LYS A 94 -31.62 24.21 -22.12
C LYS A 94 -32.49 25.04 -23.05
N SER A 95 -32.84 26.26 -22.64
CA SER A 95 -33.51 27.20 -23.53
C SER A 95 -32.60 27.48 -24.71
N LEU A 96 -33.03 27.05 -25.90
CA LEU A 96 -32.44 27.51 -27.15
C LEU A 96 -32.91 28.95 -27.33
N ASP A 97 -32.04 29.92 -27.03
CA ASP A 97 -32.21 31.29 -27.50
C ASP A 97 -32.16 31.25 -29.03
N ILE A 98 -33.30 31.54 -29.65
CA ILE A 98 -33.45 31.85 -31.08
C ILE A 98 -33.81 33.33 -31.17
#